data_AF-A0A1E7ICA6-F1
#
_entry.id   AF-A0A1E7ICA6-F1
#
_cell.length_a   1.000
_cell.length_b   1.000
_cell.length_c   1.000
_cell.angle_alpha   90.00
_cell.angle_beta   90.00
_cell.angle_gamma   90.00
#
_symmetry.space_group_name_H-M   'P 1'
#
loop_
_entity.id
_entity.type
_entity.pdbx_description
1 polymer ?
#
loop_
_entity_poly.entity_id
_entity_poly.type
_entity_poly.pdbx_seq_one_letter_code
_entity_poly.pdbx_strand_id
1 'polypeptide(L)'
;MNRRTFLKTLYAAATATTLYGLPELGYADPPRPPDKSLKDYLHNMANFDMAHRGDIILKGKQLAILKSTLKKLRQTQRSVGFGNFAIISFDDGLHYARRYSSIGAFTKDEIEFMDYTFHFDAAN
;
A
#
# COMPACT_ATOMS: atom_id res chain seq x y z
N MET A 1 -24.49 20.41 14.56
CA MET A 1 -23.89 21.00 13.34
C MET A 1 -24.78 20.68 12.15
N ASN A 2 -25.32 21.67 11.46
CA ASN A 2 -26.34 21.47 10.41
C ASN A 2 -25.68 21.02 9.09
N ARG A 3 -26.05 19.83 8.59
CA ARG A 3 -25.55 19.24 7.32
C ARG A 3 -25.59 20.20 6.12
N ARG A 4 -26.61 21.05 6.09
CA ARG A 4 -26.82 22.04 5.04
C ARG A 4 -25.79 23.18 5.10
N THR A 5 -25.37 23.56 6.30
CA THR A 5 -24.37 24.60 6.51
C THR A 5 -22.99 24.08 6.14
N PHE A 6 -22.68 22.83 6.49
CA PHE A 6 -21.43 22.16 6.14
C PHE A 6 -21.22 22.01 4.62
N LEU A 7 -22.25 21.59 3.88
CA LEU A 7 -22.16 21.48 2.41
C LEU A 7 -21.97 22.85 1.74
N LYS A 8 -22.61 23.89 2.26
CA LYS A 8 -22.45 25.25 1.74
C LYS A 8 -21.04 25.80 1.98
N THR A 9 -20.46 25.55 3.15
CA THR A 9 -19.07 25.96 3.45
C THR A 9 -18.05 25.20 2.60
N LEU A 10 -18.27 23.90 2.35
CA LEU A 10 -17.38 23.10 1.51
C LEU A 10 -17.38 23.58 0.04
N TYR A 11 -18.56 23.89 -0.49
CA TYR A 11 -18.72 24.38 -1.86
C TYR A 11 -18.07 25.76 -2.07
N ALA A 12 -18.23 26.67 -1.10
CA ALA A 12 -17.61 28.00 -1.15
C ALA A 12 -16.08 27.95 -1.06
N ALA A 13 -15.52 26.99 -0.31
CA ALA A 13 -14.07 26.79 -0.23
C ALA A 13 -13.49 26.29 -1.56
N ALA A 14 -14.20 25.40 -2.26
CA ALA A 14 -13.75 24.85 -3.55
C ALA A 14 -13.71 25.89 -4.69
N THR A 15 -14.57 26.90 -4.66
CA THR A 15 -14.55 27.98 -5.66
C THR A 15 -13.48 29.04 -5.39
N ALA A 16 -12.97 29.12 -4.15
CA ALA A 16 -11.88 30.03 -3.82
C ALA A 16 -10.51 29.49 -4.27
N THR A 17 -10.35 28.16 -4.29
CA THR A 17 -9.11 27.49 -4.74
C THR A 17 -8.94 27.43 -6.25
N THR A 18 -9.96 27.71 -7.05
CA THR A 18 -9.80 27.80 -8.53
C THR A 18 -9.25 29.14 -8.99
N LEU A 19 -9.23 30.17 -8.12
CA LEU A 19 -8.71 31.51 -8.42
C LEU A 19 -7.21 31.67 -8.12
N TYR A 20 -6.67 30.86 -7.21
CA TYR A 20 -5.24 30.76 -6.96
C TYR A 20 -4.77 29.46 -7.60
N GLY A 21 -4.14 29.58 -8.77
CA GLY A 21 -3.79 28.47 -9.66
C GLY A 21 -3.46 27.17 -8.95
N LEU A 22 -4.08 26.08 -9.41
CA LEU A 22 -3.71 24.72 -9.01
C LEU A 22 -2.18 24.59 -9.18
N PRO A 23 -1.44 24.14 -8.15
CA PRO A 23 -0.14 23.57 -8.42
C PRO A 23 -0.37 22.44 -9.41
N GLU A 24 0.34 22.47 -10.54
CA GLU A 24 0.40 21.39 -11.53
C GLU A 24 0.35 20.06 -10.77
N LEU A 25 -0.74 19.31 -10.94
CA LEU A 25 -0.79 17.92 -10.52
C LEU A 25 0.23 17.21 -11.40
N GLY A 26 1.48 17.16 -10.93
CA GLY A 26 2.56 16.45 -11.57
C GLY A 26 2.17 14.98 -11.63
N TYR A 27 1.57 14.57 -12.75
CA TYR A 27 1.52 13.18 -13.11
C TYR A 27 2.98 12.74 -13.18
N ALA A 28 3.38 11.87 -12.25
CA ALA A 28 4.64 11.19 -12.33
C ALA A 28 4.59 10.36 -13.62
N ASP A 29 5.14 10.88 -14.71
CA ASP A 29 5.37 10.09 -15.91
C ASP A 29 6.33 8.96 -15.51
N PRO A 30 5.87 7.70 -15.51
CA PRO A 30 6.77 6.61 -15.20
C PRO A 30 7.88 6.63 -16.26
N PRO A 31 9.14 6.43 -15.86
CA PRO A 31 10.27 6.50 -16.78
C PRO A 31 10.01 5.59 -17.99
N ARG A 32 9.95 6.19 -19.19
CA ARG A 32 9.64 5.46 -20.42
C ARG A 32 10.77 4.45 -20.68
N PRO A 33 10.49 3.14 -20.72
CA PRO A 33 11.51 2.14 -20.95
C PRO A 33 12.12 2.33 -22.36
N PRO A 34 13.44 2.12 -22.56
CA PRO A 34 14.05 2.17 -23.89
C PRO A 34 13.40 1.15 -24.84
N ASP A 35 13.27 1.47 -26.14
CA ASP A 35 12.42 0.73 -27.11
C ASP A 35 12.62 -0.80 -27.14
N LYS A 36 13.84 -1.30 -26.89
CA LYS A 36 14.11 -2.75 -26.81
C LYS A 36 13.41 -3.44 -25.63
N SER A 37 13.19 -2.72 -24.54
CA SER A 37 12.45 -3.16 -23.36
C SER A 37 10.94 -2.90 -23.44
N LEU A 38 10.47 -2.09 -24.40
CA LEU A 38 9.04 -1.78 -24.54
C LEU A 38 8.23 -3.02 -24.93
N LYS A 39 8.78 -3.86 -25.81
CA LYS A 39 8.12 -5.12 -26.20
C LYS A 39 7.97 -6.07 -25.01
N ASP A 40 9.04 -6.23 -24.23
CA ASP A 40 9.05 -7.08 -23.04
C ASP A 40 8.10 -6.52 -21.97
N TYR A 41 8.10 -5.21 -21.78
CA TYR A 41 7.17 -4.52 -20.89
C TYR A 41 5.71 -4.75 -21.29
N LEU A 42 5.35 -4.52 -22.56
CA LEU A 42 3.99 -4.72 -23.06
C LEU A 42 3.58 -6.19 -22.99
N HIS A 43 4.50 -7.12 -23.27
CA HIS A 43 4.25 -8.55 -23.13
C HIS A 43 3.98 -8.94 -21.68
N ASN A 44 4.75 -8.41 -20.72
CA ASN A 44 4.55 -8.66 -19.30
C ASN A 44 3.22 -8.06 -18.82
N MET A 45 2.88 -6.85 -19.27
CA MET A 45 1.63 -6.19 -18.91
C MET A 45 0.40 -6.93 -19.48
N ALA A 46 0.52 -7.50 -20.68
CA ALA A 46 -0.53 -8.33 -21.28
C ALA A 46 -0.69 -9.69 -20.58
N ASN A 47 0.40 -10.25 -20.04
CA ASN A 47 0.44 -11.59 -19.45
C ASN A 47 0.81 -11.56 -17.96
N PHE A 48 0.24 -10.63 -17.19
CA PHE A 48 0.65 -10.35 -15.80
C PHE A 48 0.56 -11.54 -14.83
N ASP A 49 -0.26 -12.55 -15.15
CA ASP A 49 -0.40 -13.78 -14.35
C ASP A 49 0.73 -14.80 -14.61
N MET A 50 1.57 -14.59 -15.63
CA MET A 50 2.67 -15.48 -15.98
C MET A 50 3.95 -15.11 -15.24
N ALA A 51 4.82 -16.09 -15.02
CA ALA A 51 6.16 -15.80 -14.51
C ALA A 51 6.98 -15.02 -15.54
N HIS A 52 7.50 -13.88 -15.14
CA HIS A 52 8.31 -13.00 -15.96
C HIS A 52 9.79 -13.04 -15.56
N ARG A 53 10.63 -12.63 -16.51
CA ARG A 53 12.07 -12.51 -16.30
C ARG A 53 12.34 -11.29 -15.42
N GLY A 54 12.59 -11.52 -14.14
CA GLY A 54 12.77 -10.46 -13.13
C GLY A 54 11.89 -10.65 -11.89
N ASP A 55 10.97 -11.61 -11.89
CA ASP A 55 10.11 -11.87 -10.74
C ASP A 55 10.92 -12.37 -9.52
N ILE A 56 10.61 -11.81 -8.36
CA ILE A 56 11.21 -12.19 -7.09
C ILE A 56 10.43 -13.38 -6.51
N ILE A 57 11.04 -14.56 -6.52
CA ILE A 57 10.41 -15.80 -6.05
C ILE A 57 10.80 -16.06 -4.59
N LEU A 58 9.80 -16.06 -3.71
CA LEU A 58 9.99 -16.38 -2.29
C LEU A 58 10.20 -17.90 -2.09
N LYS A 59 11.20 -18.25 -1.27
CA LYS A 59 11.47 -19.64 -0.89
C LYS A 59 10.48 -20.13 0.18
N GLY A 60 10.33 -21.45 0.34
CA GLY A 60 9.28 -22.07 1.17
C GLY A 60 9.10 -21.48 2.58
N LYS A 61 10.18 -21.20 3.31
CA LYS A 61 10.11 -20.58 4.64
C LYS A 61 9.57 -19.14 4.58
N GLN A 62 10.02 -18.33 3.62
CA GLN A 62 9.55 -16.96 3.44
C GLN A 62 8.08 -16.92 3.01
N LEU A 63 7.64 -17.87 2.18
CA LEU A 63 6.25 -17.98 1.78
C LEU A 63 5.33 -18.28 2.98
N ALA A 64 5.77 -19.14 3.92
CA ALA A 64 5.03 -19.40 5.15
C ALA A 64 4.93 -18.15 6.03
N ILE A 65 6.03 -17.39 6.16
CA ILE A 65 6.05 -16.12 6.90
C ILE A 65 5.10 -15.10 6.25
N LEU A 66 5.19 -14.91 4.93
CA LEU A 66 4.30 -14.03 4.16
C LEU A 66 2.81 -14.36 4.42
N LYS A 67 2.44 -15.64 4.34
CA LYS A 67 1.06 -16.08 4.58
C LYS A 67 0.60 -15.75 6.00
N SER A 68 1.46 -15.96 7.00
CA SER A 68 1.17 -15.65 8.40
C SER A 68 1.02 -14.14 8.62
N THR A 69 1.97 -13.35 8.12
CA THR A 69 1.95 -11.89 8.18
C THR A 69 0.70 -11.31 7.52
N LEU A 70 0.37 -11.74 6.29
CA LEU A 70 -0.82 -11.28 5.57
C LEU A 70 -2.11 -11.61 6.31
N LYS A 71 -2.19 -12.79 6.94
CA LYS A 71 -3.36 -13.17 7.74
C LYS A 71 -3.55 -12.18 8.89
N LYS A 72 -2.50 -11.89 9.66
CA LYS A 72 -2.56 -10.96 10.80
C LYS A 72 -2.83 -9.52 10.36
N LEU A 73 -2.23 -9.06 9.26
CA LEU A 73 -2.51 -7.74 8.69
C LEU A 73 -3.98 -7.60 8.29
N ARG A 74 -4.56 -8.60 7.61
CA ARG A 74 -5.99 -8.59 7.25
C ARG A 74 -6.90 -8.60 8.48
N GLN A 75 -6.54 -9.34 9.53
CA GLN A 75 -7.30 -9.32 10.77
C GLN A 75 -7.18 -7.96 11.47
N THR A 76 -6.00 -7.36 11.48
CA THR A 76 -5.76 -6.00 12.01
C THR A 76 -6.59 -4.96 11.25
N GLN A 77 -6.58 -4.99 9.92
CA GLN A 77 -7.40 -4.12 9.08
C GLN A 77 -8.90 -4.28 9.37
N ARG A 78 -9.38 -5.51 9.60
CA ARG A 78 -10.77 -5.77 9.98
C ARG A 78 -11.13 -5.23 11.36
N SER A 79 -10.22 -5.35 12.33
CA SER A 79 -10.44 -4.88 13.70
C SER A 79 -10.37 -3.36 13.82
N VAL A 80 -9.42 -2.73 13.13
CA VAL A 80 -9.21 -1.28 13.15
C VAL A 80 -10.17 -0.55 12.20
N GLY A 81 -10.62 -1.22 11.15
CA GLY A 81 -11.48 -0.68 10.10
C GLY A 81 -10.67 -0.16 8.91
N PHE A 82 -11.23 -0.28 7.71
CA PHE A 82 -10.54 0.02 6.44
C PHE A 82 -9.96 1.44 6.36
N GLY A 83 -10.73 2.45 6.78
CA GLY A 83 -10.27 3.85 6.73
C GLY A 83 -9.16 4.14 7.73
N ASN A 84 -9.34 3.68 8.98
CA ASN A 84 -8.36 3.93 10.03
C ASN A 84 -7.06 3.15 9.81
N PHE A 85 -7.14 1.94 9.24
CA PHE A 85 -5.95 1.15 8.88
C PHE A 85 -5.00 1.88 7.91
N ALA A 86 -5.52 2.76 7.05
CA ALA A 86 -4.71 3.52 6.10
C ALA A 86 -3.96 4.72 6.74
N ILE A 87 -4.30 5.10 7.98
CA ILE A 87 -3.81 6.32 8.64
C ILE A 87 -2.95 6.00 9.86
N ILE A 88 -3.17 4.85 10.51
CA ILE A 88 -2.40 4.44 11.68
C ILE A 88 -0.92 4.23 11.35
N SER A 89 -0.07 4.48 12.33
CA SER A 89 1.34 4.13 12.21
C SER A 89 1.55 2.61 12.25
N PHE A 90 2.72 2.16 11.79
CA PHE A 90 3.09 0.75 11.88
C PHE A 90 3.12 0.26 13.33
N ASP A 91 3.65 1.06 14.25
CA ASP A 91 3.70 0.75 15.68
C ASP A 91 2.31 0.62 16.30
N ASP A 92 1.37 1.48 15.91
CA ASP A 92 -0.03 1.38 16.31
C ASP A 92 -0.64 0.08 15.80
N GLY A 93 -0.34 -0.29 14.55
CA GLY A 93 -0.76 -1.57 13.96
C GLY A 93 -0.27 -2.77 14.79
N LEU A 94 1.00 -2.77 15.20
CA LEU A 94 1.56 -3.79 16.09
C LEU A 94 0.89 -3.77 17.47
N HIS A 95 0.57 -2.59 18.00
CA HIS A 95 -0.13 -2.43 19.27
C HIS A 95 -1.53 -3.05 19.21
N TYR A 96 -2.30 -2.76 18.17
CA TYR A 96 -3.63 -3.35 17.95
C TYR A 96 -3.56 -4.87 17.85
N ALA A 97 -2.63 -5.41 17.05
CA ALA A 97 -2.46 -6.85 16.90
C ALA A 97 -2.15 -7.57 18.23
N ARG A 98 -1.34 -6.95 19.10
CA ARG A 98 -1.07 -7.48 20.46
C ARG A 98 -2.29 -7.43 21.37
N ARG A 99 -3.15 -6.42 21.22
CA ARG A 99 -4.30 -6.20 22.12
C ARG A 99 -5.47 -7.12 21.82
N TYR A 100 -5.69 -7.46 20.55
CA TYR A 100 -6.77 -8.36 20.13
C TYR A 100 -6.28 -9.80 20.03
N SER A 101 -6.78 -10.66 20.92
CA SER A 101 -6.45 -12.09 20.94
C SER A 101 -6.80 -12.83 19.65
N SER A 102 -7.76 -12.32 18.86
CA SER A 102 -8.14 -12.87 17.56
C SER A 102 -7.09 -12.69 16.46
N ILE A 103 -6.20 -11.70 16.62
CA ILE A 103 -5.08 -11.41 15.70
C ILE A 103 -3.82 -12.12 16.23
N GLY A 104 -3.52 -11.88 17.51
CA GLY A 104 -2.28 -12.32 18.13
C GLY A 104 -1.07 -11.45 17.77
N ALA A 105 -0.07 -11.44 18.65
CA ALA A 105 1.15 -10.67 18.44
C ALA A 105 1.91 -11.13 17.19
N PHE A 106 2.50 -10.19 16.46
CA PHE A 106 3.46 -10.51 15.41
C PHE A 106 4.71 -11.14 16.01
N THR A 107 5.25 -12.17 15.35
CA THR A 107 6.52 -12.79 15.74
C THR A 107 7.69 -11.92 15.26
N LYS A 108 8.88 -12.17 15.80
CA LYS A 108 10.10 -11.46 15.36
C LYS A 108 10.36 -11.68 13.86
N ASP A 109 10.25 -12.92 13.38
CA ASP A 109 10.41 -13.27 11.97
C ASP A 109 9.42 -12.53 11.06
N GLU A 110 8.17 -12.34 11.50
CA GLU A 110 7.17 -11.59 10.73
C GLU A 110 7.50 -10.10 10.65
N ILE A 111 7.99 -9.51 11.75
CA ILE A 111 8.40 -8.10 11.79
C ILE A 111 9.62 -7.87 10.91
N GLU A 112 10.64 -8.72 11.04
CA GLU A 112 11.85 -8.68 10.22
C GLU A 112 11.52 -8.88 8.73
N PHE A 113 10.54 -9.74 8.40
CA PHE A 113 10.08 -9.90 7.02
C PHE A 113 9.38 -8.66 6.46
N MET A 114 8.57 -7.96 7.25
CA MET A 114 7.95 -6.71 6.83
C MET A 114 9.00 -5.62 6.61
N ASP A 115 9.97 -5.51 7.51
CA ASP A 115 11.08 -4.56 7.42
C ASP A 115 11.96 -4.83 6.20
N TYR A 116 12.30 -6.10 5.97
CA TYR A 116 12.98 -6.56 4.76
C TYR A 116 12.20 -6.15 3.51
N THR A 117 10.90 -6.41 3.46
CA THR A 117 10.07 -6.10 2.27
C THR A 117 10.01 -4.60 2.00
N PHE A 118 10.00 -3.77 3.04
CA PHE A 118 9.95 -2.31 2.90
C PHE A 118 11.27 -1.72 2.39
N HIS A 119 12.41 -2.29 2.79
CA HIS A 119 13.73 -1.83 2.38
C HIS A 119 14.31 -2.57 1.17
N PHE A 120 13.64 -3.63 0.71
CA PHE A 120 14.12 -4.43 -0.40
C PHE A 120 14.09 -3.62 -1.70
N ASP A 121 15.27 -3.42 -2.28
CA ASP A 121 15.42 -2.79 -3.58
C ASP A 121 15.14 -3.80 -4.71
N ALA A 122 14.00 -3.62 -5.37
CA ALA A 122 13.60 -4.45 -6.50
C ALA A 122 14.24 -4.04 -7.84
N ALA A 123 15.04 -2.97 -7.87
CA ALA A 123 15.74 -2.49 -9.06
C ALA A 123 17.15 -3.08 -9.22
N ASN A 124 17.68 -3.76 -8.20
CA ASN A 124 18.94 -4.52 -8.22
C ASN A 124 18.72 -5.98 -8.66
#